data_AF-A0A931PG24-F1
#
_entry.id   AF-A0A931PG24-F1
#
_cell.length_a   1.000
_cell.length_b   1.000
_cell.length_c   1.000
_cell.angle_alpha   90.00
_cell.angle_beta   90.00
_cell.angle_gamma   90.00
#
_symmetry.space_group_name_H-M   'P 1'
#
loop_
_entity.id
_entity.type
_entity.pdbx_description
1 polymer ?
#
loop_
_entity_poly.entity_id
_entity_poly.type
_entity_poly.pdbx_seq_one_letter_code
_entity_poly.pdbx_strand_id
1 'polypeptide(L)'
;MATCEDAQGEYQCSLADKYILTSFDALNDSALAMAVKASSIVVPWAGAAHLLALAALGGAVLIVDLRLLGLGLIGRPPAALQRTVQPIFIAALICAIASGAILALGELRKLYYSPPYWFKIASLASAILFTVLIRNALIEKGGRARVRTYATWIAIGASWFAVFIAMSNNLARTALLLLVAAFAAHAWRQRNQWTYDERLLAAAAAFSITLWLATATAGRWIAFY
;
A
#
# COMPACT_ATOMS: atom_id res chain seq x y z
N MET A 1 -5.44 19.41 -20.18
CA MET A 1 -4.36 18.68 -20.87
C MET A 1 -3.14 19.59 -20.92
N ALA A 2 -1.94 19.03 -21.00
CA ALA A 2 -0.69 19.77 -21.14
C ALA A 2 -0.03 19.42 -22.48
N THR A 3 0.87 20.25 -22.97
CA THR A 3 1.70 19.95 -24.15
C THR A 3 3.03 19.33 -23.71
N CYS A 4 3.37 18.20 -24.33
CA CYS A 4 4.65 17.52 -24.21
C CYS A 4 5.34 17.55 -25.58
N GLU A 5 6.67 17.49 -25.61
CA GLU A 5 7.46 17.54 -26.84
C GLU A 5 8.33 16.28 -26.91
N ASP A 6 8.27 15.55 -28.03
CA ASP A 6 9.16 14.43 -28.33
C ASP A 6 9.90 14.65 -29.66
N ALA A 7 10.68 13.66 -30.10
CA ALA A 7 11.43 13.71 -31.35
C ALA A 7 10.55 13.82 -32.62
N GLN A 8 9.21 13.69 -32.48
CA GLN A 8 8.21 13.74 -33.55
C GLN A 8 7.36 15.02 -33.49
N GLY A 9 7.50 15.84 -32.44
CA GLY A 9 6.88 17.16 -32.29
C GLY A 9 6.11 17.32 -30.98
N GLU A 10 5.27 18.37 -30.91
CA GLU A 10 4.38 18.58 -29.76
C GLU A 10 3.16 17.63 -29.83
N TYR A 11 2.88 16.93 -28.73
CA TYR A 11 1.66 16.13 -28.56
C TYR A 11 0.93 16.49 -27.27
N GLN A 12 -0.38 16.26 -27.26
CA GLN A 12 -1.26 16.49 -26.11
C GLN A 12 -1.08 15.35 -25.10
N CYS A 13 -0.59 15.68 -23.90
CA CYS A 13 -0.36 14.72 -22.81
C CYS A 13 -1.19 15.09 -21.57
N SER A 14 -1.40 14.13 -20.67
CA SER A 14 -1.97 14.43 -19.35
C SER A 14 -0.99 15.29 -18.55
N LEU A 15 -1.51 16.18 -17.70
CA LEU A 15 -0.70 16.95 -16.75
C LEU A 15 0.10 16.02 -15.83
N ALA A 16 -0.51 14.90 -15.43
CA ALA A 16 0.16 13.88 -14.63
C ALA A 16 1.32 13.23 -15.39
N ASP A 17 1.16 12.96 -16.69
CA ASP A 17 2.20 12.34 -17.51
C ASP A 17 3.38 13.31 -17.67
N LYS A 18 3.10 14.60 -17.93
CA LYS A 18 4.14 15.64 -18.05
C LYS A 18 5.06 15.71 -16.83
N TYR A 19 4.54 15.69 -15.60
CA TYR A 19 5.39 15.82 -14.40
C TYR A 19 5.94 14.49 -13.89
N ILE A 20 5.13 13.43 -13.90
CA ILE A 20 5.53 12.14 -13.35
C ILE A 20 6.53 11.45 -14.28
N LEU A 21 6.28 11.44 -15.60
CA LEU A 21 7.20 10.80 -16.55
C LEU A 21 8.57 11.49 -16.53
N THR A 22 8.61 12.82 -16.58
CA THR A 22 9.88 13.57 -16.52
C THR A 22 10.65 13.31 -15.22
N SER A 23 9.95 13.16 -14.09
CA SER A 23 10.60 12.80 -12.82
C SER A 23 11.19 11.38 -12.85
N PHE A 24 10.47 10.43 -13.46
CA PHE A 24 10.94 9.05 -13.63
C PHE A 24 12.14 8.99 -14.58
N ASP A 25 12.13 9.75 -15.68
CA ASP A 25 13.26 9.81 -16.61
C ASP A 25 14.49 10.46 -15.95
N ALA A 26 14.30 11.56 -15.20
CA ALA A 26 15.39 12.18 -14.45
C ALA A 26 16.01 11.23 -13.40
N LEU A 27 15.19 10.42 -12.72
CA LEU A 27 15.67 9.37 -11.82
C LEU A 27 16.36 8.23 -12.56
N ASN A 28 15.81 7.82 -13.71
CA ASN A 28 16.33 6.72 -14.53
C ASN A 28 17.74 7.00 -15.06
N ASP A 29 18.02 8.27 -15.36
CA ASP A 29 19.28 8.75 -15.93
C ASP A 29 20.26 9.23 -14.84
N SER A 30 19.84 9.20 -13.57
CA SER A 30 20.69 9.57 -12.44
C SER A 30 21.88 8.61 -12.28
N ALA A 31 22.99 9.13 -11.74
CA ALA A 31 24.18 8.32 -11.42
C ALA A 31 23.87 7.12 -10.51
N LEU A 32 22.89 7.26 -9.62
CA LEU A 32 22.45 6.18 -8.73
C LEU A 32 21.77 5.05 -9.51
N ALA A 33 20.83 5.38 -10.40
CA ALA A 33 20.15 4.37 -11.23
C ALA A 33 21.13 3.67 -12.18
N MET A 34 22.05 4.42 -12.78
CA MET A 34 23.10 3.83 -13.62
C MET A 34 24.01 2.88 -12.83
N ALA A 35 24.42 3.25 -11.60
CA ALA A 35 25.23 2.39 -10.74
C ALA A 35 24.50 1.09 -10.35
N VAL A 36 23.19 1.16 -10.07
CA VAL A 36 22.36 -0.02 -9.79
C VAL A 36 22.27 -0.93 -11.01
N LYS A 37 21.98 -0.36 -12.20
CA LYS A 37 21.86 -1.10 -13.46
C LYS A 37 23.18 -1.74 -13.91
N ALA A 38 24.31 -1.07 -13.64
CA ALA A 38 25.63 -1.58 -13.96
C ALA A 38 26.06 -2.75 -13.05
N SER A 39 25.41 -2.94 -11.90
CA SER A 39 25.76 -4.00 -10.95
C SER A 39 24.88 -5.24 -11.14
N SER A 40 25.52 -6.38 -11.42
CA SER A 40 24.84 -7.68 -11.53
C SER A 40 24.39 -8.26 -10.17
N ILE A 41 24.85 -7.68 -9.06
CA ILE A 41 24.67 -8.24 -7.70
C ILE A 41 23.64 -7.43 -6.91
N VAL A 42 23.59 -6.10 -7.08
CA VAL A 42 22.74 -5.22 -6.28
C VAL A 42 21.25 -5.58 -6.41
N VAL A 43 20.75 -5.79 -7.63
CA VAL A 43 19.34 -6.11 -7.87
C VAL A 43 18.93 -7.47 -7.26
N PRO A 44 19.67 -8.58 -7.46
CA PRO A 44 19.36 -9.85 -6.80
C PRO A 44 19.34 -9.79 -5.27
N TRP A 45 20.33 -9.15 -4.65
CA TRP A 45 20.39 -9.04 -3.19
C TRP A 45 19.32 -8.11 -2.63
N ALA A 46 19.03 -6.99 -3.31
CA ALA A 46 17.88 -6.15 -2.99
C ALA A 46 16.57 -6.96 -3.09
N GLY A 47 16.45 -7.83 -4.10
CA GLY A 47 15.32 -8.75 -4.27
C GLY A 47 15.16 -9.71 -3.10
N ALA A 48 16.24 -10.37 -2.67
CA ALA A 48 16.23 -11.26 -1.51
C ALA A 48 15.85 -10.52 -0.22
N ALA A 49 16.47 -9.36 0.03
CA ALA A 49 16.14 -8.52 1.18
C ALA A 49 14.68 -8.05 1.15
N HIS A 50 14.15 -7.71 -0.03
CA HIS A 50 12.77 -7.30 -0.22
C HIS A 50 11.79 -8.43 0.13
N LEU A 51 12.05 -9.66 -0.34
CA LEU A 51 11.19 -10.81 -0.04
C LEU A 51 11.20 -11.17 1.45
N LEU A 52 12.36 -11.13 2.10
CA LEU A 52 12.47 -11.34 3.55
C LEU A 52 11.72 -10.26 4.33
N ALA A 53 11.86 -8.99 3.91
CA ALA A 53 11.15 -7.88 4.52
C ALA A 53 9.63 -8.02 4.34
N LEU A 54 9.15 -8.41 3.16
CA LEU A 54 7.73 -8.68 2.92
C LEU A 54 7.22 -9.87 3.73
N ALA A 55 8.01 -10.93 3.90
CA ALA A 55 7.63 -12.07 4.74
C ALA A 55 7.50 -11.66 6.21
N ALA A 56 8.46 -10.89 6.74
CA ALA A 56 8.41 -10.36 8.09
C ALA A 56 7.23 -9.40 8.29
N LEU A 57 6.99 -8.52 7.32
CA LEU A 57 5.88 -7.56 7.32
C LEU A 57 4.53 -8.27 7.31
N GLY A 58 4.36 -9.24 6.41
CA GLY A 58 3.16 -10.07 6.31
C GLY A 58 2.91 -10.90 7.57
N GLY A 59 3.97 -11.51 8.14
CA GLY A 59 3.88 -12.25 9.39
C GLY A 59 3.47 -11.36 10.57
N ALA A 60 4.05 -10.15 10.67
CA ALA A 60 3.69 -9.18 11.69
C ALA A 60 2.22 -8.74 11.60
N VAL A 61 1.70 -8.52 10.39
CA VAL A 61 0.29 -8.21 10.15
C VAL A 61 -0.60 -9.41 10.51
N LEU A 62 -0.25 -10.60 10.01
CA LEU A 62 -1.06 -11.81 10.13
C LEU A 62 -1.21 -12.26 11.59
N ILE A 63 -0.15 -12.17 12.41
CA ILE A 63 -0.19 -12.52 13.83
C ILE A 63 -1.22 -11.68 14.59
N VAL A 64 -1.28 -10.36 14.30
CA VAL A 64 -2.23 -9.45 14.95
C VAL A 64 -3.65 -9.67 14.41
N ASP A 65 -3.80 -9.82 13.10
CA ASP A 65 -5.11 -9.96 12.44
C ASP A 65 -5.78 -11.31 12.78
N LEU A 66 -5.02 -12.42 12.79
CA LEU A 66 -5.54 -13.71 13.26
C LEU A 66 -6.02 -13.62 14.71
N ARG A 67 -5.28 -12.89 15.56
CA ARG A 67 -5.68 -12.68 16.95
C ARG A 67 -7.01 -11.92 17.07
N LEU A 68 -7.25 -10.94 16.20
CA LEU A 68 -8.51 -10.20 16.12
C LEU A 68 -9.66 -11.04 15.57
N LEU A 69 -9.37 -12.04 14.73
CA LEU A 69 -10.33 -13.03 14.26
C LEU A 69 -10.65 -14.13 15.29
N GLY A 70 -10.01 -14.10 16.47
CA GLY A 70 -10.16 -15.13 17.50
C GLY A 70 -9.33 -16.40 17.24
N LEU A 71 -8.36 -16.34 16.33
CA LEU A 71 -7.45 -17.44 15.98
C LEU A 71 -6.02 -17.16 16.50
N GLY A 72 -5.18 -18.20 16.58
CA GLY A 72 -3.75 -18.06 16.92
C GLY A 72 -3.47 -17.77 18.40
N LEU A 73 -2.79 -16.64 18.70
CA LEU A 73 -2.25 -16.30 20.04
C LEU A 73 -3.31 -15.76 21.02
N ILE A 74 -4.36 -16.54 21.27
CA ILE A 74 -5.56 -16.10 22.01
C ILE A 74 -5.25 -15.73 23.48
N GLY A 75 -4.21 -16.31 24.07
CA GLY A 75 -3.83 -16.11 25.48
C GLY A 75 -3.29 -14.72 25.85
N ARG A 76 -3.05 -13.82 24.88
CA ARG A 76 -2.64 -12.43 25.15
C ARG A 76 -3.67 -11.43 24.63
N PRO A 77 -3.89 -10.29 25.32
CA PRO A 77 -4.78 -9.26 24.82
C PRO A 77 -4.23 -8.65 23.51
N PRO A 78 -5.08 -8.33 22.51
CA PRO A 78 -4.65 -7.84 21.20
C PRO A 78 -3.72 -6.61 21.26
N ALA A 79 -3.97 -5.69 22.21
CA ALA A 79 -3.14 -4.50 22.40
C ALA A 79 -1.72 -4.80 22.87
N ALA A 80 -1.55 -5.81 23.74
CA ALA A 80 -0.21 -6.23 24.17
C ALA A 80 0.55 -6.89 23.01
N LEU A 81 -0.14 -7.73 22.23
CA LEU A 81 0.44 -8.39 21.07
C LEU A 81 0.87 -7.37 20.00
N GLN A 82 0.02 -6.38 19.70
CA GLN A 82 0.34 -5.31 18.76
C GLN A 82 1.61 -4.56 19.18
N ARG A 83 1.72 -4.15 20.46
CA ARG A 83 2.90 -3.42 20.95
C ARG A 83 4.20 -4.21 20.78
N THR A 84 4.16 -5.52 20.96
CA THR A 84 5.32 -6.40 20.75
C THR A 84 5.68 -6.54 19.27
N VAL A 85 4.69 -6.62 18.39
CA VAL A 85 4.88 -6.87 16.95
C VAL A 85 5.14 -5.58 16.14
N GLN A 86 4.68 -4.44 16.62
CA GLN A 86 4.82 -3.14 15.97
C GLN A 86 6.26 -2.74 15.56
N PRO A 87 7.31 -2.92 16.39
CA PRO A 87 8.67 -2.62 15.95
C PRO A 87 9.13 -3.49 14.77
N ILE A 88 8.74 -4.77 14.75
CA ILE A 88 9.03 -5.69 13.63
C ILE A 88 8.29 -5.21 12.37
N PHE A 89 7.02 -4.84 12.50
CA PHE A 89 6.24 -4.28 11.39
C PHE A 89 6.91 -3.03 10.79
N ILE A 90 7.35 -2.08 11.63
CA ILE A 90 7.99 -0.84 11.16
C ILE A 90 9.35 -1.14 10.51
N ALA A 91 10.18 -1.96 11.13
CA ALA A 91 11.49 -2.34 10.58
C ALA A 91 11.33 -3.06 9.24
N ALA A 92 10.44 -4.04 9.15
CA ALA A 92 10.14 -4.76 7.93
C ALA A 92 9.59 -3.83 6.84
N LEU A 93 8.74 -2.86 7.19
CA LEU A 93 8.21 -1.87 6.26
C LEU A 93 9.31 -0.97 5.68
N ILE A 94 10.21 -0.46 6.53
CA ILE A 94 11.34 0.36 6.11
C ILE A 94 12.25 -0.44 5.18
N CYS A 95 12.61 -1.67 5.55
CA CYS A 95 13.42 -2.55 4.72
C CYS A 95 12.74 -2.86 3.38
N ALA A 96 11.43 -3.12 3.37
CA ALA A 96 10.68 -3.38 2.14
C ALA A 96 10.64 -2.16 1.22
N ILE A 97 10.44 -0.95 1.75
CA ILE A 97 10.43 0.28 0.96
C ILE A 97 11.82 0.57 0.39
N ALA A 98 12.87 0.48 1.22
CA ALA A 98 14.24 0.77 0.79
C ALA A 98 14.71 -0.21 -0.30
N SER A 99 14.54 -1.51 -0.06
CA SER A 99 14.88 -2.55 -1.06
C SER A 99 14.02 -2.46 -2.31
N GLY A 100 12.73 -2.15 -2.18
CA GLY A 100 11.81 -1.96 -3.30
C GLY A 100 12.17 -0.75 -4.17
N ALA A 101 12.68 0.33 -3.56
CA ALA A 101 13.18 1.49 -4.29
C ALA A 101 14.43 1.12 -5.12
N ILE A 102 15.36 0.35 -4.56
CA ILE A 102 16.54 -0.13 -5.29
C ILE A 102 16.13 -1.03 -6.46
N LEU A 103 15.17 -1.94 -6.26
CA LEU A 103 14.62 -2.76 -7.36
C LEU A 103 13.99 -1.89 -8.44
N ALA A 104 13.26 -0.84 -8.05
CA ALA A 104 12.65 0.07 -9.01
C ALA A 104 13.71 0.82 -9.84
N LEU A 105 14.84 1.22 -9.23
CA LEU A 105 15.98 1.87 -9.90
C LEU A 105 16.56 1.05 -11.07
N GLY A 106 16.48 -0.27 -11.01
CA GLY A 106 16.92 -1.14 -12.11
C GLY A 106 16.06 -1.02 -13.37
N GLU A 107 14.76 -0.74 -13.22
CA GLU A 107 13.75 -0.93 -14.28
C GLU A 107 12.69 0.20 -14.32
N LEU A 108 13.06 1.47 -14.03
CA LEU A 108 12.11 2.58 -13.87
C LEU A 108 11.12 2.73 -15.03
N ARG A 109 11.64 2.77 -16.26
CA ARG A 109 10.82 3.02 -17.44
C ARG A 109 9.82 1.88 -17.66
N LYS A 110 10.25 0.64 -17.47
CA LYS A 110 9.37 -0.54 -17.55
C LYS A 110 8.28 -0.48 -16.47
N LEU A 111 8.63 -0.12 -15.24
CA LEU A 111 7.68 0.01 -14.13
C LEU A 111 6.67 1.13 -14.36
N TYR A 112 7.08 2.27 -14.93
CA TYR A 112 6.17 3.39 -15.20
C TYR A 112 5.02 3.00 -16.13
N TYR A 113 5.33 2.27 -17.20
CA TYR A 113 4.31 1.82 -18.17
C TYR A 113 3.52 0.59 -17.71
N SER A 114 3.97 -0.10 -16.66
CA SER A 114 3.31 -1.29 -16.12
C SER A 114 2.12 -0.91 -15.22
N PRO A 115 0.85 -1.17 -15.61
CA PRO A 115 -0.30 -0.90 -14.74
C PRO A 115 -0.27 -1.62 -13.38
N PRO A 116 0.18 -2.91 -13.29
CA PRO A 116 0.31 -3.61 -12.01
C PRO A 116 1.23 -2.93 -11.00
N TYR A 117 2.27 -2.21 -11.45
CA TYR A 117 3.17 -1.49 -10.55
C TYR A 117 2.43 -0.39 -9.78
N TRP A 118 1.67 0.44 -10.49
CA TRP A 118 0.87 1.51 -9.87
C TRP A 118 -0.19 0.95 -8.92
N PHE A 119 -0.81 -0.17 -9.27
CA PHE A 119 -1.74 -0.86 -8.39
C PHE A 119 -1.04 -1.33 -7.10
N LYS A 120 0.15 -1.95 -7.20
CA LYS A 120 0.94 -2.36 -6.03
C LYS A 120 1.26 -1.17 -5.11
N ILE A 121 1.63 -0.01 -5.67
CA ILE A 121 1.96 1.19 -4.87
C ILE A 121 0.71 1.76 -4.19
N ALA A 122 -0.41 1.87 -4.91
CA ALA A 122 -1.67 2.36 -4.35
C ALA A 122 -2.23 1.41 -3.28
N SER A 123 -2.15 0.09 -3.53
CA SER A 123 -2.63 -0.92 -2.59
C SER A 123 -1.78 -0.97 -1.33
N LEU A 124 -0.45 -0.88 -1.48
CA LEU A 124 0.49 -0.82 -0.36
C LEU A 124 0.24 0.41 0.51
N ALA A 125 0.12 1.59 -0.10
CA ALA A 125 -0.14 2.83 0.63
C ALA A 125 -1.45 2.73 1.44
N SER A 126 -2.50 2.20 0.81
CA SER A 126 -3.79 2.01 1.44
C SER A 126 -3.75 0.98 2.58
N ALA A 127 -3.02 -0.14 2.40
CA ALA A 127 -2.83 -1.16 3.43
C ALA A 127 -2.08 -0.60 4.66
N ILE A 128 -1.05 0.21 4.44
CA ILE A 128 -0.28 0.88 5.50
C ILE A 128 -1.17 1.88 6.25
N LEU A 129 -1.87 2.76 5.52
CA LEU A 129 -2.75 3.77 6.12
C LEU A 129 -3.87 3.11 6.93
N PHE A 130 -4.49 2.07 6.39
CA PHE A 130 -5.50 1.30 7.09
C PHE A 130 -4.95 0.67 8.37
N THR A 131 -3.77 0.04 8.29
CA THR A 131 -3.11 -0.62 9.42
C THR A 131 -2.78 0.38 10.54
N VAL A 132 -2.14 1.49 10.20
CA VAL A 132 -1.63 2.45 11.20
C VAL A 132 -2.73 3.36 11.75
N LEU A 133 -3.63 3.85 10.89
CA LEU A 133 -4.64 4.84 11.30
C LEU A 133 -5.89 4.20 11.86
N ILE A 134 -6.32 3.07 11.28
CA ILE A 134 -7.59 2.43 11.63
C ILE A 134 -7.32 1.28 12.58
N ARG A 135 -6.63 0.21 12.14
CA ARG A 135 -6.45 -1.01 12.95
C ARG A 135 -5.81 -0.72 14.32
N ASN A 136 -4.71 0.03 14.36
CA ASN A 136 -4.04 0.33 15.64
C ASN A 136 -4.94 1.15 16.58
N ALA A 137 -5.71 2.10 16.04
CA ALA A 137 -6.66 2.89 16.82
C ALA A 137 -7.85 2.05 17.34
N LEU A 138 -8.27 1.02 16.58
CA LEU A 138 -9.30 0.06 17.02
C LEU A 138 -8.82 -0.75 18.23
N ILE A 139 -7.60 -1.27 18.15
CA ILE A 139 -7.03 -2.17 19.16
C ILE A 139 -6.82 -1.46 20.50
N GLU A 140 -6.45 -0.17 20.49
CA GLU A 140 -6.19 0.61 21.71
C GLU A 140 -7.47 1.01 22.48
N LYS A 141 -8.63 1.09 21.83
CA LYS A 141 -9.83 1.75 22.38
C LYS A 141 -10.98 0.81 22.81
N GLY A 142 -10.75 -0.50 22.89
CA GLY A 142 -11.78 -1.55 23.06
C GLY A 142 -13.09 -1.19 23.80
N GLY A 143 -14.16 -0.84 23.08
CA GLY A 143 -15.48 -0.56 23.67
C GLY A 143 -16.64 -0.38 22.65
N ARG A 144 -17.86 -0.79 23.04
CA ARG A 144 -19.15 -1.14 22.33
C ARG A 144 -19.73 -0.32 21.16
N ALA A 145 -20.16 -0.97 20.06
CA ALA A 145 -20.56 -0.37 18.77
C ALA A 145 -21.88 0.45 18.62
N ARG A 146 -21.88 1.33 17.60
CA ARG A 146 -23.05 2.01 16.98
C ARG A 146 -23.10 1.75 15.46
N VAL A 147 -24.30 1.54 14.89
CA VAL A 147 -24.57 1.16 13.47
C VAL A 147 -23.91 2.07 12.42
N ARG A 148 -23.69 3.37 12.73
CA ARG A 148 -23.07 4.35 11.81
C ARG A 148 -21.63 3.99 11.43
N THR A 149 -20.94 3.18 12.23
CA THR A 149 -19.59 2.70 11.95
C THR A 149 -19.59 1.65 10.82
N TYR A 150 -20.60 0.78 10.71
CA TYR A 150 -20.61 -0.26 9.67
C TYR A 150 -20.76 0.31 8.25
N ALA A 151 -21.50 1.40 8.07
CA ALA A 151 -21.72 2.04 6.76
C ALA A 151 -20.46 2.68 6.17
N THR A 152 -19.64 3.34 7.00
CA THR A 152 -18.34 3.89 6.57
C THR A 152 -17.37 2.79 6.16
N TRP A 153 -17.40 1.65 6.84
CA TRP A 153 -16.57 0.48 6.54
C TRP A 153 -16.97 -0.23 5.25
N ILE A 154 -18.28 -0.39 5.00
CA ILE A 154 -18.80 -0.92 3.74
C ILE A 154 -18.48 0.04 2.59
N ALA A 155 -18.56 1.36 2.78
CA ALA A 155 -18.17 2.34 1.77
C ALA A 155 -16.66 2.32 1.45
N ILE A 156 -15.81 2.11 2.46
CA ILE A 156 -14.35 1.93 2.28
C ILE A 156 -14.05 0.60 1.59
N GLY A 157 -14.75 -0.48 1.91
CA GLY A 157 -14.60 -1.77 1.22
C GLY A 157 -15.12 -1.73 -0.22
N ALA A 158 -16.24 -1.06 -0.46
CA ALA A 158 -16.83 -0.92 -1.80
C ALA A 158 -15.99 0.00 -2.71
N SER A 159 -15.35 1.03 -2.15
CA SER A 159 -14.43 1.89 -2.92
C SER A 159 -13.20 1.12 -3.41
N TRP A 160 -12.82 0.02 -2.75
CA TRP A 160 -11.75 -0.87 -3.21
C TRP A 160 -12.12 -1.67 -4.46
N PHE A 161 -13.39 -1.97 -4.69
CA PHE A 161 -13.83 -2.60 -5.94
C PHE A 161 -13.73 -1.61 -7.13
N ALA A 162 -13.90 -0.31 -6.86
CA ALA A 162 -13.69 0.73 -7.86
C ALA A 162 -12.21 0.94 -8.23
N VAL A 163 -11.26 0.56 -7.35
CA VAL A 163 -9.81 0.54 -7.65
C VAL A 163 -9.52 -0.39 -8.83
N PHE A 164 -10.21 -1.53 -8.91
CA PHE A 164 -10.03 -2.52 -9.97
C PHE A 164 -10.53 -2.00 -11.33
N ILE A 165 -11.61 -1.21 -11.35
CA ILE A 165 -12.20 -0.63 -12.56
C ILE A 165 -11.44 0.63 -13.02
N ALA A 166 -10.79 1.35 -12.10
CA ALA A 166 -10.01 2.56 -12.38
C ALA A 166 -8.71 2.33 -13.19
N MET A 167 -8.43 1.10 -13.61
CA MET A 167 -7.21 0.71 -14.31
C MET A 167 -7.06 1.31 -15.73
N SER A 168 -8.10 1.96 -16.26
CA SER A 168 -8.14 2.45 -17.65
C SER A 168 -7.53 3.82 -17.90
N ASN A 169 -7.43 4.72 -16.90
CA ASN A 169 -7.03 6.11 -17.14
C ASN A 169 -6.22 6.74 -16.00
N ASN A 170 -5.24 7.59 -16.35
CA ASN A 170 -4.39 8.31 -15.38
C ASN A 170 -5.17 9.25 -14.43
N LEU A 171 -6.31 9.78 -14.91
CA LEU A 171 -7.24 10.56 -14.08
C LEU A 171 -7.89 9.71 -12.98
N ALA A 172 -8.19 8.44 -13.28
CA ALA A 172 -8.76 7.53 -12.32
C ALA A 172 -7.72 7.13 -11.26
N ARG A 173 -6.44 7.01 -11.64
CA ARG A 173 -5.32 6.77 -10.70
C ARG A 173 -5.16 7.91 -9.70
N THR A 174 -5.17 9.16 -10.16
CA THR A 174 -5.03 10.34 -9.27
C THR A 174 -6.28 10.56 -8.41
N ALA A 175 -7.48 10.41 -8.98
CA ALA A 175 -8.73 10.47 -8.24
C ALA A 175 -8.78 9.42 -7.12
N LEU A 176 -8.25 8.22 -7.35
CA LEU A 176 -8.16 7.15 -6.37
C LEU A 176 -7.28 7.54 -5.18
N LEU A 177 -6.08 8.07 -5.44
CA LEU A 177 -5.16 8.49 -4.37
C LEU A 177 -5.77 9.60 -3.52
N LEU A 178 -6.47 10.56 -4.15
CA LEU A 178 -7.21 11.60 -3.44
C LEU A 178 -8.38 11.05 -2.64
N LEU A 179 -9.10 10.07 -3.16
CA LEU A 179 -10.19 9.38 -2.45
C LEU A 179 -9.65 8.63 -1.22
N VAL A 180 -8.56 7.88 -1.36
CA VAL A 180 -7.89 7.19 -0.25
C VAL A 180 -7.45 8.19 0.81
N ALA A 181 -6.82 9.29 0.41
CA ALA A 181 -6.41 10.36 1.32
C ALA A 181 -7.61 11.02 2.02
N ALA A 182 -8.69 11.29 1.30
CA ALA A 182 -9.91 11.87 1.84
C ALA A 182 -10.61 10.92 2.83
N PHE A 183 -10.68 9.63 2.50
CA PHE A 183 -11.20 8.59 3.40
C PHE A 183 -10.33 8.42 4.64
N ALA A 184 -9.00 8.40 4.48
CA ALA A 184 -8.06 8.33 5.60
C ALA A 184 -8.19 9.57 6.51
N ALA A 185 -8.32 10.77 5.93
CA ALA A 185 -8.55 12.01 6.68
C ALA A 185 -9.90 12.02 7.39
N HIS A 186 -10.95 11.50 6.74
CA HIS A 186 -12.28 11.38 7.32
C HIS A 186 -12.30 10.38 8.48
N ALA A 187 -11.69 9.21 8.30
CA ALA A 187 -11.50 8.20 9.33
C ALA A 187 -10.70 8.75 10.52
N TRP A 188 -9.59 9.45 10.25
CA TRP A 188 -8.77 10.09 11.26
C TRP A 188 -9.53 11.15 12.06
N ARG A 189 -10.32 12.00 11.40
CA ARG A 189 -11.16 13.01 12.08
C ARG A 189 -12.20 12.37 13.00
N GLN A 190 -12.78 11.24 12.60
CA GLN A 190 -13.82 10.59 13.40
C GLN A 190 -13.29 9.55 14.41
N ARG A 191 -11.97 9.29 14.46
CA ARG A 191 -11.34 8.27 15.32
C ARG A 191 -11.68 8.36 16.81
N ASN A 192 -12.08 9.53 17.29
CA ASN A 192 -12.41 9.78 18.71
C ASN A 192 -13.87 9.53 19.06
N GLN A 193 -14.76 9.45 18.07
CA GLN A 193 -16.19 9.24 18.30
C GLN A 193 -16.62 7.78 18.09
N TRP A 194 -15.70 6.94 17.63
CA TRP A 194 -16.02 5.57 17.26
C TRP A 194 -16.02 4.64 18.45
N THR A 195 -17.06 3.84 18.51
CA THR A 195 -17.19 2.70 19.41
C THR A 195 -17.33 1.43 18.57
N TYR A 196 -16.70 0.35 19.00
CA TYR A 196 -16.38 -0.88 18.28
C TYR A 196 -16.91 -2.15 18.97
N ASP A 197 -17.10 -3.21 18.20
CA ASP A 197 -17.55 -4.54 18.66
C ASP A 197 -16.57 -5.61 18.15
N GLU A 198 -16.60 -6.81 18.72
CA GLU A 198 -15.74 -7.93 18.34
C GLU A 198 -15.89 -8.30 16.85
N ARG A 199 -17.13 -8.21 16.32
CA ARG A 199 -17.41 -8.43 14.89
C ARG A 199 -16.79 -7.36 13.98
N LEU A 200 -16.71 -6.12 14.43
CA LEU A 200 -16.04 -5.03 13.70
C LEU A 200 -14.53 -5.21 13.70
N LEU A 201 -13.95 -5.67 14.81
CA LEU A 201 -12.52 -6.01 14.90
C LEU A 201 -12.17 -7.16 13.95
N ALA A 202 -13.01 -8.20 13.92
CA ALA A 202 -12.87 -9.32 12.99
C ALA A 202 -12.99 -8.86 11.52
N ALA A 203 -13.99 -8.04 11.19
CA ALA A 203 -14.15 -7.49 9.84
C ALA A 203 -12.95 -6.62 9.41
N ALA A 204 -12.43 -5.80 10.33
CA ALA A 204 -11.24 -4.97 10.08
C ALA A 204 -9.99 -5.82 9.82
N ALA A 205 -9.83 -6.92 10.56
CA ALA A 205 -8.74 -7.88 10.37
C ALA A 205 -8.86 -8.61 9.02
N ALA A 206 -10.05 -9.08 8.66
CA ALA A 206 -10.28 -9.72 7.36
C ALA A 206 -10.02 -8.75 6.19
N PHE A 207 -10.43 -7.49 6.33
CA PHE A 207 -10.15 -6.46 5.34
C PHE A 207 -8.65 -6.17 5.24
N SER A 208 -7.96 -5.99 6.37
CA SER A 208 -6.49 -5.84 6.42
C SER A 208 -5.78 -6.95 5.66
N ILE A 209 -6.09 -8.22 5.96
CA ILE A 209 -5.52 -9.38 5.28
C ILE A 209 -5.77 -9.30 3.78
N THR A 210 -6.98 -8.93 3.36
CA THR A 210 -7.32 -8.78 1.94
C THR A 210 -6.47 -7.70 1.26
N LEU A 211 -6.25 -6.56 1.90
CA LEU A 211 -5.41 -5.48 1.36
C LEU A 211 -3.94 -5.92 1.18
N TRP A 212 -3.41 -6.64 2.16
CA TRP A 212 -2.04 -7.13 2.12
C TRP A 212 -1.86 -8.24 1.08
N LEU A 213 -2.85 -9.14 0.93
CA LEU A 213 -2.87 -10.15 -0.14
C LEU A 213 -2.98 -9.52 -1.53
N ALA A 214 -3.82 -8.49 -1.70
CA ALA A 214 -3.91 -7.74 -2.95
C ALA A 214 -2.56 -7.10 -3.32
N THR A 215 -1.85 -6.54 -2.34
CA THR A 215 -0.52 -5.96 -2.55
C THR A 215 0.53 -7.01 -2.93
N ALA A 216 0.50 -8.18 -2.29
CA ALA A 216 1.42 -9.27 -2.60
C ALA A 216 1.18 -9.87 -3.99
N THR A 217 -0.08 -10.10 -4.36
CA THR A 217 -0.48 -10.66 -5.66
C THR A 217 -0.19 -9.71 -6.81
N ALA A 218 -0.44 -8.40 -6.63
CA ALA A 218 -0.05 -7.35 -7.57
C ALA A 218 1.43 -7.41 -7.96
N GLY A 219 2.30 -7.71 -6.99
CA GLY A 219 3.73 -7.85 -7.22
C GLY A 219 4.09 -8.94 -8.23
N ARG A 220 3.33 -10.04 -8.25
CA ARG A 220 3.54 -11.14 -9.21
C ARG A 220 3.15 -10.72 -10.63
N TRP A 221 2.14 -9.87 -10.77
CA TRP A 221 1.67 -9.40 -12.08
C TRP A 221 2.64 -8.46 -12.80
N ILE A 222 3.52 -7.77 -12.07
CA ILE A 222 4.56 -6.91 -12.66
C ILE A 222 5.49 -7.71 -13.57
N ALA A 223 5.73 -9.00 -13.29
CA ALA A 223 6.63 -9.83 -14.08
C ALA A 223 6.08 -10.21 -15.47
N PHE A 224 4.77 -10.05 -15.71
CA PHE A 224 4.11 -10.42 -16.96
C PHE A 224 3.87 -9.23 -17.90
N TYR A 225 4.23 -8.02 -17.47
CA TYR A 225 4.25 -6.79 -18.26
C TYR A 225 5.71 -6.34 -18.44
#